data_AF-A0A7C4IFF0-F1
#
_entry.id   AF-A0A7C4IFF0-F1
#
_cell.length_a   1.000
_cell.length_b   1.000
_cell.length_c   1.000
_cell.angle_alpha   90.00
_cell.angle_beta   90.00
_cell.angle_gamma   90.00
#
_symmetry.space_group_name_H-M   'P 1'
#
loop_
_entity.id
_entity.type
_entity.pdbx_description
1 polymer ?
#
loop_
_entity_poly.entity_id
_entity_poly.type
_entity_poly.pdbx_seq_one_letter_code
_entity_poly.pdbx_strand_id
1 'polypeptide(L)'
;MLYELHEMQRRFMNPLSVWAQATSQLLSSPYNPLAYTPFSRRLAAGYDLLHRLGKRYEKPEFGLHSTMIDGIEVAVREQVVVDKPFCKLLHFKRAIGPGDGGRTDPTVLVVAPLSGHHATLLR
;
A
#
# COMPACT_ATOMS: atom_id res chain seq x y z
N MET A 1 3.28 25.57 -4.37
CA MET A 1 3.09 26.25 -3.07
C MET A 1 2.22 25.48 -2.08
N LEU A 2 0.90 25.34 -2.23
CA LEU A 2 0.07 24.64 -1.22
C LEU A 2 0.49 23.18 -0.97
N TYR A 3 0.89 22.48 -2.04
CA TYR A 3 1.41 21.12 -1.94
C TYR A 3 2.74 21.06 -1.17
N GLU A 4 3.63 22.04 -1.36
CA GLU A 4 4.92 22.11 -0.67
C GLU A 4 4.75 22.48 0.81
N LEU A 5 3.81 23.37 1.14
CA LEU A 5 3.47 23.69 2.53
C LEU A 5 2.91 22.46 3.26
N HIS A 6 2.06 21.69 2.57
CA HIS A 6 1.52 20.44 3.10
C HIS A 6 2.59 19.36 3.24
N GLU A 7 3.50 19.21 2.27
CA GLU A 7 4.65 18.32 2.41
C GLU A 7 5.58 18.74 3.54
N MET A 8 5.81 20.04 3.73
CA MET A 8 6.63 20.57 4.81
C MET A 8 5.99 20.26 6.18
N GLN A 9 4.71 20.54 6.36
CA GLN A 9 3.97 20.15 7.58
C GLN A 9 4.06 18.64 7.83
N ARG A 10 3.89 17.82 6.80
CA ARG A 10 4.04 16.35 6.94
C ARG A 10 5.46 15.93 7.32
N ARG A 11 6.50 16.53 6.73
CA ARG A 11 7.90 16.27 7.06
C ARG A 11 8.21 16.66 8.50
N PHE A 12 7.63 17.75 8.99
CA PHE A 12 7.71 18.14 10.41
C PHE A 12 7.04 17.14 11.37
N MET A 13 5.98 16.45 10.93
CA MET A 13 5.28 15.45 11.75
C MET A 13 5.96 14.07 11.74
N ASN A 14 6.88 13.80 10.82
CA ASN A 14 7.52 12.49 10.68
C ASN A 14 8.38 12.09 11.91
N PRO A 15 9.21 12.98 12.50
CA PRO A 15 9.94 12.67 13.74
C PRO A 15 9.01 12.34 14.92
N LEU A 16 7.86 13.00 15.01
CA LEU A 16 6.85 12.73 16.04
C LEU A 16 6.24 11.33 15.87
N SER A 17 6.00 10.90 14.63
CA SER A 17 5.53 9.56 14.31
C SER A 17 6.52 8.46 14.73
N VAL A 18 7.82 8.67 14.49
CA VAL A 18 8.88 7.74 14.88
C VAL A 18 9.00 7.68 16.41
N TRP A 19 8.95 8.83 17.08
CA TRP A 19 8.97 8.90 18.54
C TRP A 19 7.76 8.18 19.16
N ALA A 20 6.55 8.42 18.63
CA ALA A 20 5.34 7.74 19.06
C ALA A 20 5.45 6.21 18.94
N GLN A 21 6.02 5.69 17.84
CA GLN A 21 6.26 4.27 17.68
C GLN A 21 7.19 3.70 18.75
N ALA A 22 8.30 4.39 19.05
CA ALA A 22 9.25 3.98 20.09
C ALA A 22 8.61 4.01 21.49
N THR A 23 7.84 5.05 21.80
CA THR A 23 7.13 5.15 23.10
C THR A 23 6.07 4.06 23.24
N SER A 24 5.33 3.74 22.18
CA SER A 24 4.39 2.62 22.16
C SER A 24 5.10 1.28 22.46
N GLN A 25 6.22 1.02 21.78
CA GLN A 25 7.01 -0.19 22.01
C GLN A 25 7.53 -0.29 23.45
N LEU A 26 8.07 0.80 24.00
CA LEU A 26 8.54 0.84 25.39
C LEU A 26 7.43 0.59 26.40
N LEU A 27 6.23 1.12 26.18
CA LEU A 27 5.06 0.92 27.06
C LEU A 27 4.42 -0.46 26.91
N SER A 28 4.68 -1.17 25.81
CA SER A 28 4.22 -2.53 25.57
C SER A 28 5.26 -3.62 25.87
N SER A 29 6.52 -3.24 26.09
CA SER A 29 7.63 -4.18 26.22
C SER A 29 7.57 -4.95 27.55
N PRO A 30 7.68 -6.30 27.53
CA PRO A 30 7.74 -7.11 28.75
C PRO A 30 8.91 -6.78 29.67
N TYR A 31 9.97 -6.17 29.13
CA TYR A 31 11.17 -5.81 29.89
C TYR A 31 11.04 -4.46 30.63
N ASN A 32 9.91 -3.75 30.45
CA ASN A 32 9.67 -2.47 31.11
C ASN A 32 8.64 -2.62 32.24
N PRO A 33 9.00 -2.32 33.51
CA PRO A 33 8.06 -2.34 34.64
C PRO A 33 6.81 -1.47 34.41
N LEU A 34 6.96 -0.38 33.64
CA LEU A 34 5.84 0.50 33.30
C LEU A 34 4.80 -0.18 32.42
N ALA A 35 5.16 -1.23 31.66
CA ALA A 35 4.25 -1.95 30.78
C ALA A 35 3.16 -2.72 31.53
N TYR A 36 3.39 -3.07 32.80
CA TYR A 36 2.43 -3.79 33.64
C TYR A 36 1.42 -2.87 34.35
N THR A 37 1.56 -1.55 34.20
CA THR A 37 0.61 -0.60 34.79
C THR A 37 -0.74 -0.63 34.03
N PRO A 38 -1.89 -0.48 34.71
CA PRO A 38 -3.20 -0.52 34.05
C PRO A 38 -3.40 0.60 33.01
N PHE A 39 -2.60 1.67 33.07
CA PHE A 39 -2.65 2.81 32.15
C PHE A 39 -1.71 2.67 30.94
N SER A 40 -0.65 1.85 31.02
CA SER A 40 0.34 1.67 29.95
C SER A 40 -0.29 1.26 28.63
N ARG A 41 -1.25 0.34 28.69
CA ARG A 41 -1.93 -0.23 27.52
C ARG A 41 -2.73 0.83 26.76
N ARG A 42 -3.34 1.77 27.48
CA ARG A 42 -4.09 2.89 26.88
C ARG A 42 -3.14 3.91 26.25
N LEU A 43 -2.03 4.22 26.93
CA LEU A 43 -1.00 5.11 26.38
C LEU A 43 -0.34 4.51 25.14
N ALA A 44 0.06 3.24 25.18
CA ALA A 44 0.65 2.54 24.04
C ALA A 44 -0.30 2.54 22.84
N ALA A 45 -1.60 2.26 23.04
CA ALA A 45 -2.60 2.34 21.99
C ALA A 45 -2.76 3.76 21.41
N GLY A 46 -2.72 4.79 22.27
CA GLY A 46 -2.75 6.19 21.84
C GLY A 46 -1.54 6.58 20.97
N TYR A 47 -0.34 6.16 21.38
CA TYR A 47 0.89 6.37 20.62
C TYR A 47 0.92 5.56 19.31
N ASP A 48 0.38 4.32 19.29
CA ASP A 48 0.24 3.54 18.06
C ASP A 48 -0.72 4.20 17.08
N LEU A 49 -1.83 4.76 17.57
CA LEU A 49 -2.76 5.53 16.74
C LEU A 49 -2.10 6.80 16.18
N LEU A 50 -1.36 7.54 17.00
CA LEU A 50 -0.61 8.72 16.56
C LEU A 50 0.43 8.36 15.49
N HIS A 51 1.13 7.23 15.66
CA HIS A 51 2.05 6.71 14.65
C HIS A 51 1.33 6.40 13.34
N ARG A 52 0.20 5.67 13.38
CA ARG A 52 -0.58 5.34 12.17
C ARG A 52 -1.08 6.57 11.43
N LEU A 53 -1.45 7.63 12.14
CA LEU A 53 -1.87 8.91 11.54
C LEU A 53 -0.72 9.63 10.83
N GLY A 54 0.49 9.55 11.37
CA GLY A 54 1.68 10.16 10.77
C GLY A 54 2.38 9.29 9.72
N LYS A 55 2.05 7.99 9.65
CA LYS A 55 2.72 7.03 8.77
C LYS A 55 2.27 7.19 7.32
N ARG A 56 3.25 7.22 6.41
CA ARG A 56 2.99 7.11 4.97
C ARG A 56 2.76 5.64 4.62
N TYR A 57 1.61 5.36 4.00
CA TYR A 57 1.36 4.07 3.36
C TYR A 57 1.57 4.26 1.86
N GLU A 58 2.58 3.60 1.32
CA GLU A 58 2.82 3.59 -0.11
C GLU A 58 1.90 2.57 -0.79
N LYS A 59 1.53 2.83 -2.04
CA LYS A 59 0.75 1.89 -2.83
C LYS A 59 1.61 0.63 -3.04
N PRO A 60 1.17 -0.55 -2.60
CA PRO A 60 1.89 -1.77 -2.92
C PRO A 60 1.82 -2.06 -4.42
N GLU A 61 2.90 -2.62 -4.96
CA GLU A 61 2.93 -3.13 -6.33
C GLU A 61 2.12 -4.43 -6.45
N PHE A 62 1.59 -4.70 -7.64
CA PHE A 62 0.91 -5.97 -7.93
C PHE A 62 1.89 -7.14 -8.13
N GLY A 63 3.13 -6.87 -8.55
CA GLY A 63 4.15 -7.91 -8.77
C GLY A 63 3.88 -8.86 -9.94
N LEU A 64 2.92 -8.55 -10.81
CA LEU A 64 2.55 -9.36 -11.98
C LEU A 64 3.42 -9.01 -13.20
N HIS A 65 4.66 -9.50 -13.22
CA HIS A 65 5.62 -9.22 -14.30
C HIS A 65 5.57 -10.21 -15.46
N SER A 66 5.18 -11.46 -15.20
CA SER A 66 5.02 -12.51 -16.20
C SER A 66 3.90 -13.47 -15.82
N THR A 67 3.46 -14.26 -16.80
CA THR A 67 2.48 -15.32 -16.61
C THR A 67 2.78 -16.48 -17.58
N MET A 68 2.28 -17.66 -17.28
CA MET A 68 2.43 -18.84 -18.14
C MET A 68 1.23 -18.96 -19.07
N ILE A 69 1.49 -19.07 -20.37
CA ILE A 69 0.47 -19.32 -21.39
C ILE A 69 0.93 -20.50 -22.21
N ASP A 70 0.15 -21.59 -22.21
CA ASP A 70 0.44 -22.80 -22.98
C ASP A 70 1.87 -23.35 -22.76
N GLY A 71 2.40 -23.21 -21.54
CA GLY A 71 3.74 -23.65 -21.16
C GLY A 71 4.88 -22.68 -21.49
N ILE A 72 4.58 -21.52 -22.07
CA ILE A 72 5.54 -20.46 -22.40
C ILE A 72 5.38 -19.31 -21.41
N GLU A 73 6.50 -18.80 -20.90
CA GLU A 73 6.51 -17.60 -20.06
C GLU A 73 6.32 -16.35 -20.93
N VAL A 74 5.29 -15.56 -20.61
CA VAL A 74 4.93 -14.33 -21.32
C VAL A 74 4.99 -13.15 -20.37
N ALA A 75 5.68 -12.09 -20.78
CA ALA A 75 5.76 -10.85 -20.01
C ALA A 75 4.40 -10.15 -19.92
N VAL A 76 4.10 -9.58 -18.75
CA VAL A 76 2.92 -8.77 -18.48
C VAL A 76 3.37 -7.33 -18.21
N ARG A 77 2.73 -6.36 -18.86
CA ARG A 77 2.96 -4.94 -18.65
C ARG A 77 1.72 -4.29 -18.02
N GLU A 78 1.90 -3.69 -16.87
CA GLU A 78 0.89 -2.83 -16.24
C GLU A 78 0.80 -1.50 -17.03
N GLN A 79 -0.40 -1.14 -17.46
CA GLN A 79 -0.69 0.11 -18.15
C GLN A 79 -1.83 0.84 -17.46
N VAL A 80 -1.64 2.12 -17.15
CA VAL A 80 -2.72 2.99 -16.68
C VAL A 80 -3.53 3.44 -17.88
N VAL A 81 -4.75 2.92 -18.03
CA VAL A 81 -5.64 3.25 -19.15
C VAL A 81 -6.46 4.50 -18.83
N VAL A 82 -6.89 4.64 -17.57
CA VAL A 82 -7.63 5.81 -17.09
C VAL A 82 -7.09 6.21 -15.73
N ASP A 83 -6.85 7.51 -15.57
CA ASP A 83 -6.41 8.10 -14.31
C ASP A 83 -7.47 9.10 -13.82
N LYS A 84 -8.11 8.80 -12.69
CA LYS A 84 -9.07 9.70 -12.02
C LYS A 84 -8.56 10.02 -10.61
N PRO A 85 -8.97 11.15 -10.02
CA PRO A 85 -8.53 11.55 -8.67
C PRO A 85 -8.78 10.50 -7.58
N PHE A 86 -9.77 9.62 -7.77
CA PHE A 86 -10.19 8.61 -6.80
C PHE A 86 -9.96 7.16 -7.25
N CYS A 87 -9.56 6.92 -8.51
CA CYS A 87 -9.42 5.57 -9.05
C CYS A 87 -8.53 5.55 -10.30
N LYS A 88 -7.75 4.48 -10.46
CA LYS A 88 -7.00 4.18 -11.68
C LYS A 88 -7.54 2.90 -12.30
N LEU A 89 -7.80 2.92 -13.61
CA LEU A 89 -8.05 1.71 -14.38
C LEU A 89 -6.71 1.17 -14.90
N LEU A 90 -6.32 0.00 -14.41
CA LEU A 90 -5.10 -0.68 -14.80
C LEU A 90 -5.42 -1.81 -15.78
N HIS A 91 -4.66 -1.88 -16.87
CA HIS A 91 -4.71 -2.96 -17.83
C HIS A 91 -3.39 -3.72 -17.79
N PHE A 92 -3.49 -5.02 -17.53
CA PHE A 92 -2.36 -5.94 -17.55
C PHE A 92 -2.23 -6.53 -18.95
N LYS A 93 -1.42 -5.89 -19.78
CA LYS A 93 -1.23 -6.30 -21.17
C LYS A 93 -0.15 -7.38 -21.25
N ARG A 94 -0.54 -8.57 -21.72
CA ARG A 94 0.39 -9.65 -22.04
C ARG A 94 1.12 -9.34 -23.35
N ALA A 95 2.43 -9.56 -23.39
CA ALA A 95 3.28 -9.32 -24.56
C ALA A 95 3.17 -10.46 -25.58
N ILE A 96 1.95 -10.70 -26.07
CA ILE A 96 1.64 -11.73 -27.08
C ILE A 96 1.62 -11.03 -28.44
N GLY A 97 2.49 -11.43 -29.36
CA GLY A 97 2.61 -10.86 -30.69
C GLY A 97 1.60 -11.46 -31.69
N PRO A 98 1.40 -10.81 -32.85
CA PRO A 98 0.58 -11.37 -33.94
C PRO A 98 1.06 -12.74 -34.45
N GLY A 99 2.33 -13.08 -34.22
CA GLY A 99 2.93 -14.37 -34.58
C GLY A 99 2.67 -15.51 -33.59
N ASP A 100 2.15 -15.21 -32.40
CA ASP A 100 1.92 -16.19 -31.31
C ASP A 100 0.49 -16.78 -31.36
N GLY A 101 -0.12 -16.81 -32.54
CA GLY A 101 -1.41 -17.49 -32.79
C GLY A 101 -2.67 -16.66 -32.62
N GLY A 102 -2.58 -15.32 -32.48
CA GLY A 102 -3.78 -14.46 -32.51
C GLY A 102 -4.82 -14.76 -31.43
N ARG A 103 -4.38 -15.15 -30.22
CA ARG A 103 -5.27 -15.49 -29.10
C ARG A 103 -6.29 -14.39 -28.82
N THR A 104 -7.56 -14.73 -28.96
CA THR A 104 -8.73 -13.94 -28.55
C THR A 104 -9.26 -14.46 -27.21
N ASP A 105 -8.47 -14.28 -26.16
CA ASP A 105 -8.94 -14.57 -24.80
C ASP A 105 -10.02 -13.57 -24.38
N PRO A 106 -11.01 -13.99 -23.56
CA PRO A 106 -12.00 -13.09 -23.02
C PRO A 106 -11.34 -12.02 -22.14
N THR A 107 -11.81 -10.78 -22.25
CA THR A 107 -11.36 -9.69 -21.38
C THR A 107 -12.09 -9.79 -20.04
N VAL A 108 -11.32 -9.79 -18.94
CA VAL A 108 -11.86 -9.83 -17.57
C VAL A 108 -11.61 -8.49 -16.90
N LEU A 109 -12.68 -7.90 -16.33
CA LEU A 109 -12.59 -6.73 -15.48
C LEU A 109 -12.72 -7.17 -14.02
N VAL A 110 -11.71 -6.87 -13.21
CA VAL A 110 -11.75 -7.12 -11.76
C VAL A 110 -11.80 -5.78 -11.03
N VAL A 111 -12.74 -5.65 -10.10
CA VAL A 111 -12.89 -4.45 -9.27
C VAL A 111 -12.48 -4.82 -7.84
N ALA A 112 -11.46 -4.14 -7.33
CA ALA A 112 -10.99 -4.37 -5.97
C ALA A 112 -12.04 -3.89 -4.94
N PRO A 113 -12.25 -4.63 -3.84
CA PRO A 113 -13.09 -4.17 -2.73
C PRO A 113 -12.47 -2.94 -2.05
N LEU A 114 -13.32 -2.09 -1.46
CA LEU A 114 -12.89 -0.87 -0.78
C LEU A 114 -11.97 -1.18 0.41
N SER A 115 -10.71 -0.74 0.32
CA SER A 115 -9.69 -0.89 1.36
C SER A 115 -8.82 0.36 1.43
N GLY A 116 -9.48 1.50 1.66
CA GLY A 116 -8.84 2.82 1.63
C GLY A 116 -8.64 3.35 0.21
N HIS A 117 -7.51 4.01 -0.03
CA HIS A 117 -7.21 4.70 -1.30
C HIS A 117 -6.56 3.80 -2.38
N HIS A 118 -6.20 2.57 -2.02
CA HIS A 118 -5.49 1.65 -2.89
C HIS A 118 -6.17 0.28 -2.91
N ALA A 119 -6.02 -0.44 -4.01
CA ALA A 119 -6.53 -1.80 -4.20
C ALA A 119 -5.71 -2.85 -3.42
N THR A 120 -5.56 -2.68 -2.11
CA THR A 120 -4.63 -3.47 -1.28
C THR A 120 -5.07 -4.92 -1.07
N LEU A 121 -6.35 -5.23 -1.28
CA LEU A 121 -6.93 -6.57 -1.10
C LEU A 121 -6.90 -7.44 -2.37
N LEU A 122 -6.34 -6.93 -3.48
CA LEU A 122 -6.27 -7.64 -4.75
C LEU A 122 -4.80 -7.86 -5.11
N ARG A 123 -4.37 -9.12 -5.16
CA ARG A 123 -3.03 -9.59 -5.54
C ARG A 123 -3.12 -10.95 -6.21
#